data_AF-A0A7S2HS72-F1
#
_entry.id   AF-A0A7S2HS72-F1
#
_cell.length_a   1.000
_cell.length_b   1.000
_cell.length_c   1.000
_cell.angle_alpha   90.00
_cell.angle_beta   90.00
_cell.angle_gamma   90.00
#
_symmetry.space_group_name_H-M   'P 1'
#
loop_
_entity.id
_entity.type
_entity.pdbx_description
1 polymer ?
#
loop_
_entity_poly.entity_id
_entity_poly.type
_entity_poly.pdbx_seq_one_letter_code
_entity_poly.pdbx_strand_id
1 'polypeptide(L)'
;YTSVIDAYARCGDVQATERAEELLKQMWERYEQTGDNSLRPNYRTYTALIMAWSKTRDPRTPIRAEELLEEMEKGHAEDLANMKNDPGEKFLKEENRKPNKITYTAVINSWARSRDPNKAVRALRIVKRMNDLYKETGDESVRPNLFSFNSAIDACAKCRGTFEQQTQALKIAFAINKAIDAAEGLSSNHVTFGTLLKAVGNLMPAGKERNDVAKAVFEKCKKAGMVESVVVKHLQMASDREVFDEMLSVAIDNHGHVDHKQIPHLWSKNVR
;
A
#
# COMPACT_ATOMS: atom_id res chain seq x y z
N TYR A 1 17.71 -22.09 -1.96
CA TYR A 1 16.82 -21.36 -2.90
C TYR A 1 16.40 -19.99 -2.37
N THR A 2 15.70 -19.89 -1.24
CA THR A 2 15.14 -18.64 -0.72
C THR A 2 16.14 -17.48 -0.62
N SER A 3 17.36 -17.68 -0.12
CA SER A 3 18.36 -16.61 -0.02
C SER A 3 18.84 -16.09 -1.38
N VAL A 4 18.90 -16.95 -2.40
CA VAL A 4 19.29 -16.57 -3.77
C VAL A 4 18.15 -15.83 -4.45
N ILE A 5 16.91 -16.29 -4.26
CA ILE A 5 15.69 -15.60 -4.70
C ILE A 5 15.62 -14.22 -4.06
N ASP A 6 15.90 -14.09 -2.75
CA ASP A 6 15.95 -12.80 -2.05
C ASP A 6 17.06 -11.89 -2.57
N ALA A 7 18.23 -12.43 -2.92
CA ALA A 7 19.32 -11.66 -3.53
C ALA A 7 18.91 -11.08 -4.89
N TYR A 8 18.35 -11.91 -5.79
CA TYR A 8 17.81 -11.43 -7.07
C TYR A 8 16.64 -10.45 -6.88
N ALA A 9 15.77 -10.70 -5.90
CA ALA A 9 14.65 -9.84 -5.56
C ALA A 9 15.07 -8.43 -5.11
N ARG A 10 16.26 -8.30 -4.53
CA ARG A 10 16.83 -7.02 -4.10
C ARG A 10 17.39 -6.19 -5.26
N CYS A 11 17.71 -6.79 -6.41
CA CYS A 11 18.25 -6.08 -7.58
C CYS A 11 17.25 -5.07 -8.17
N GLY A 12 15.93 -5.32 -8.05
CA GLY A 12 14.89 -4.40 -8.53
C GLY A 12 14.79 -4.28 -10.06
N ASP A 13 15.47 -5.16 -10.79
CA ASP A 13 15.42 -5.31 -12.25
C ASP A 13 14.45 -6.45 -12.65
N VAL A 14 13.86 -6.33 -13.83
CA VAL A 14 12.89 -7.29 -14.37
C VAL A 14 13.55 -8.63 -14.67
N GLN A 15 14.74 -8.65 -15.28
CA GLN A 15 15.41 -9.90 -15.65
C GLN A 15 15.87 -10.67 -14.40
N ALA A 16 16.39 -9.97 -13.39
CA ALA A 16 16.71 -10.54 -12.10
C ALA A 16 15.46 -11.12 -11.41
N THR A 17 14.33 -10.43 -11.51
CA THR A 17 13.05 -10.90 -10.94
C THR A 17 12.51 -12.12 -11.68
N GLU A 18 12.59 -12.15 -13.01
CA GLU A 18 12.21 -13.31 -13.83
C GLU A 18 13.09 -14.54 -13.49
N ARG A 19 14.40 -14.36 -13.30
CA ARG A 19 15.29 -15.43 -12.80
C ARG A 19 14.93 -15.90 -11.39
N ALA A 20 14.53 -15.00 -10.51
CA ALA A 20 14.08 -15.35 -9.16
C ALA A 20 12.79 -16.21 -9.22
N GLU A 21 11.91 -15.94 -10.17
CA GLU A 21 10.69 -16.70 -10.42
C GLU A 21 10.98 -18.08 -11.03
N GLU A 22 11.93 -18.18 -11.97
CA GLU A 22 12.42 -19.46 -12.48
C GLU A 22 12.99 -20.34 -11.35
N LEU A 23 13.72 -19.74 -10.41
CA LEU A 23 14.23 -20.45 -9.24
C LEU A 23 13.11 -20.91 -8.30
N LEU A 24 12.02 -20.16 -8.17
CA LEU A 24 10.83 -20.60 -7.42
C LEU A 24 10.19 -21.83 -8.09
N LYS A 25 10.07 -21.81 -9.43
CA LYS A 25 9.56 -22.96 -10.18
C LYS A 25 10.43 -24.20 -10.01
N GLN A 26 11.75 -24.06 -10.15
CA GLN A 26 12.69 -25.17 -9.92
C GLN A 26 12.63 -25.69 -8.47
N MET A 27 12.42 -24.80 -7.50
CA MET A 27 12.26 -25.17 -6.09
C MET A 27 11.02 -26.06 -5.90
N TRP A 28 9.89 -25.72 -6.54
CA TRP A 28 8.69 -26.57 -6.56
C TRP A 28 8.92 -27.92 -7.26
N GLU A 29 9.48 -27.93 -8.47
CA GLU A 29 9.74 -29.16 -9.23
C GLU A 29 10.59 -30.15 -8.43
N ARG A 30 11.62 -29.65 -7.72
CA ARG A 30 12.46 -30.50 -6.86
C ARG A 30 11.73 -30.97 -5.62
N TYR A 31 10.91 -30.13 -4.99
CA TYR A 31 10.06 -30.56 -3.87
C TYR A 31 9.14 -31.70 -4.29
N GLU A 32 8.47 -31.59 -5.44
CA GLU A 32 7.57 -32.62 -5.97
C GLU A 32 8.31 -33.93 -6.33
N GLN A 33 9.52 -33.84 -6.87
CA GLN A 33 10.33 -35.02 -7.21
C GLN A 33 10.91 -35.74 -5.99
N THR A 34 11.32 -34.99 -4.96
CA THR A 34 12.08 -35.53 -3.82
C THR A 34 11.24 -35.76 -2.58
N GLY A 35 10.12 -35.05 -2.43
CA GLY A 35 9.36 -34.97 -1.18
C GLY A 35 10.13 -34.30 -0.03
N ASP A 36 11.26 -33.63 -0.31
CA ASP A 36 12.08 -32.96 0.70
C ASP A 36 11.44 -31.64 1.11
N ASN A 37 10.81 -31.61 2.30
CA ASN A 37 10.18 -30.42 2.87
C ASN A 37 11.11 -29.19 2.95
N SER A 38 12.43 -29.37 3.05
CA SER A 38 13.37 -28.24 3.07
C SER A 38 13.41 -27.45 1.75
N LEU A 39 12.94 -28.07 0.66
CA LEU A 39 12.80 -27.46 -0.66
C LEU A 39 11.42 -26.86 -0.89
N ARG A 40 10.49 -26.95 0.06
CA ARG A 40 9.14 -26.43 -0.07
C ARG A 40 9.13 -24.90 -0.03
N PRO A 41 8.62 -24.20 -1.06
CA PRO A 41 8.47 -22.75 -0.99
C PRO A 41 7.53 -22.32 0.14
N ASN A 42 7.99 -21.42 0.99
CA ASN A 42 7.24 -20.89 2.13
C ASN A 42 6.94 -19.40 1.96
N TYR A 43 6.29 -18.79 2.97
CA TYR A 43 5.88 -17.39 2.89
C TYR A 43 7.04 -16.41 2.60
N ARG A 44 8.27 -16.73 3.04
CA ARG A 44 9.44 -15.86 2.81
C ARG A 44 9.82 -15.84 1.34
N THR A 45 9.81 -16.99 0.67
CA THR A 45 10.11 -17.10 -0.75
C THR A 45 9.11 -16.32 -1.60
N TYR A 46 7.80 -16.51 -1.37
CA TYR A 46 6.75 -15.76 -2.07
C TYR A 46 6.80 -14.26 -1.78
N THR A 47 6.94 -13.88 -0.50
CA THR A 47 6.98 -12.45 -0.13
C THR A 47 8.20 -11.74 -0.73
N ALA A 48 9.37 -12.40 -0.77
CA ALA A 48 10.56 -11.86 -1.42
C ALA A 48 10.31 -11.61 -2.92
N LEU A 49 9.71 -12.57 -3.63
CA LEU A 49 9.42 -12.45 -5.06
C LEU A 49 8.35 -11.37 -5.35
N ILE A 50 7.29 -11.30 -4.54
CA ILE A 50 6.26 -10.25 -4.66
C ILE A 50 6.87 -8.87 -4.40
N MET A 51 7.76 -8.75 -3.40
CA MET A 51 8.49 -7.51 -3.15
C MET A 51 9.42 -7.15 -4.31
N ALA A 52 10.07 -8.13 -4.94
CA ALA A 52 10.88 -7.92 -6.14
C ALA A 52 10.06 -7.29 -7.26
N TRP A 53 8.95 -7.96 -7.61
CA TRP A 53 8.02 -7.48 -8.61
C TRP A 53 7.57 -6.06 -8.26
N SER A 54 7.12 -5.79 -7.03
CA SER A 54 6.65 -4.45 -6.63
C SER A 54 7.64 -3.29 -6.86
N LYS A 55 8.93 -3.57 -7.07
CA LYS A 55 9.99 -2.57 -7.32
C LYS A 55 10.30 -2.38 -8.81
N THR A 56 9.93 -3.31 -9.68
CA THR A 56 10.22 -3.20 -11.12
C THR A 56 9.27 -2.20 -11.81
N ARG A 57 9.61 -1.79 -13.03
CA ARG A 57 8.84 -0.81 -13.83
C ARG A 57 8.11 -1.43 -15.03
N ASP A 58 7.96 -2.75 -15.06
CA ASP A 58 7.30 -3.47 -16.16
C ASP A 58 5.76 -3.38 -16.02
N PRO A 59 4.98 -3.17 -17.11
CA PRO A 59 3.52 -3.15 -17.04
C PRO A 59 2.85 -4.43 -16.52
N ARG A 60 3.50 -5.59 -16.64
CA ARG A 60 3.01 -6.91 -16.19
C ARG A 60 3.15 -7.10 -14.67
N THR A 61 4.06 -6.35 -14.07
CA THR A 61 4.42 -6.36 -12.65
C THR A 61 3.25 -6.39 -11.66
N PRO A 62 2.25 -5.49 -11.73
CA PRO A 62 1.11 -5.53 -10.80
C PRO A 62 0.27 -6.80 -10.95
N ILE A 63 0.16 -7.33 -12.17
CA ILE A 63 -0.59 -8.55 -12.45
C ILE A 63 0.17 -9.76 -11.88
N ARG A 64 1.47 -9.91 -12.18
CA ARG A 64 2.29 -11.01 -11.63
C ARG A 64 2.37 -10.97 -10.11
N ALA A 65 2.53 -9.79 -9.50
CA ALA A 65 2.53 -9.65 -8.05
C ALA A 65 1.21 -10.12 -7.42
N GLU A 66 0.08 -9.88 -8.09
CA GLU A 66 -1.24 -10.33 -7.62
C GLU A 66 -1.45 -11.84 -7.86
N GLU A 67 -1.04 -12.38 -9.00
CA GLU A 67 -1.09 -13.82 -9.29
C GLU A 67 -0.28 -14.62 -8.26
N LEU A 68 0.92 -14.16 -7.91
CA LEU A 68 1.74 -14.78 -6.86
C LEU A 68 1.08 -14.73 -5.48
N LEU A 69 0.34 -13.65 -5.17
CA LEU A 69 -0.44 -13.57 -3.93
C LEU A 69 -1.62 -14.54 -3.94
N GLU A 70 -2.32 -14.68 -5.07
CA GLU A 70 -3.41 -15.65 -5.22
C GLU A 70 -2.89 -17.10 -5.10
N GLU A 71 -1.74 -17.41 -5.69
CA GLU A 71 -1.06 -18.71 -5.54
C GLU A 71 -0.70 -18.98 -4.07
N MET A 72 -0.18 -17.97 -3.37
CA MET A 72 0.15 -18.03 -1.96
C MET A 72 -1.11 -18.24 -1.09
N GLU A 73 -2.23 -17.57 -1.38
CA GLU A 73 -3.51 -17.76 -0.68
C GLU A 73 -4.08 -19.18 -0.89
N LYS A 74 -4.13 -19.65 -2.14
CA LYS A 74 -4.59 -21.01 -2.48
C LYS A 74 -3.72 -22.05 -1.78
N GLY A 75 -2.42 -21.86 -1.86
CA GLY A 75 -1.45 -22.73 -1.21
C GLY A 75 -1.62 -22.76 0.31
N HIS A 76 -1.88 -21.62 0.95
CA HIS A 76 -2.16 -21.58 2.37
C HIS A 76 -3.45 -22.34 2.74
N ALA A 77 -4.51 -22.22 1.93
CA ALA A 77 -5.76 -22.94 2.16
C ALA A 77 -5.57 -24.46 2.04
N GLU A 78 -4.79 -24.92 1.06
CA GLU A 78 -4.39 -26.33 0.91
C GLU A 78 -3.60 -26.82 2.13
N ASP A 79 -2.63 -26.03 2.60
CA ASP A 79 -1.83 -26.35 3.78
C ASP A 79 -2.72 -26.56 5.01
N LEU A 80 -3.70 -25.67 5.21
CA LEU A 80 -4.67 -25.79 6.30
C LEU A 80 -5.61 -26.99 6.15
N ALA A 81 -6.03 -27.33 4.93
CA ALA A 81 -6.87 -28.50 4.68
C ALA A 81 -6.11 -29.80 4.96
N ASN A 82 -4.85 -29.89 4.53
CA ASN A 82 -4.00 -31.05 4.78
C ASN A 82 -3.70 -31.23 6.28
N MET A 83 -3.44 -30.14 7.01
CA MET A 83 -3.27 -30.18 8.48
C MET A 83 -4.49 -30.72 9.22
N LYS A 84 -5.72 -30.45 8.73
CA LYS A 84 -6.95 -30.98 9.35
C LYS A 84 -7.12 -32.48 9.11
N ASN A 85 -6.61 -33.00 7.99
CA ASN A 85 -6.76 -34.40 7.60
C ASN A 85 -5.67 -35.30 8.21
N ASP A 86 -4.47 -34.78 8.47
CA ASP A 86 -3.38 -35.48 9.13
C ASP A 86 -2.62 -34.54 10.08
N PRO A 87 -2.98 -34.50 11.38
CA PRO A 87 -2.39 -33.59 12.36
C PRO A 87 -0.97 -33.97 12.81
N GLY A 88 -0.29 -34.91 12.13
CA GLY A 88 1.07 -35.31 12.46
C GLY A 88 2.03 -34.12 12.63
N GLU A 89 2.95 -34.23 13.60
CA GLU A 89 3.89 -33.18 14.05
C GLU A 89 4.71 -32.48 12.93
N LYS A 90 4.74 -33.05 11.73
CA LYS A 90 5.52 -32.60 10.58
C LYS A 90 5.09 -31.23 10.01
N PHE A 91 3.85 -30.80 10.20
CA PHE A 91 3.33 -29.54 9.64
C PHE A 91 3.37 -28.36 10.61
N LEU A 92 3.71 -28.58 11.88
CA LEU A 92 3.40 -27.65 12.98
C LEU A 92 4.41 -26.51 13.19
N LYS A 93 5.55 -26.49 12.50
CA LYS A 93 6.59 -25.50 12.75
C LYS A 93 7.10 -24.86 11.47
N GLU A 94 6.60 -23.65 11.20
CA GLU A 94 7.29 -22.56 10.48
C GLU A 94 7.27 -22.46 8.94
N GLU A 95 6.64 -23.39 8.21
CA GLU A 95 6.77 -23.45 6.73
C GLU A 95 5.45 -23.37 5.95
N ASN A 96 4.46 -22.61 6.43
CA ASN A 96 3.24 -22.39 5.65
C ASN A 96 3.43 -21.28 4.60
N ARG A 97 2.61 -21.34 3.55
CA ARG A 97 2.51 -20.31 2.51
C ARG A 97 1.63 -19.14 2.95
N LYS A 98 1.54 -18.81 4.24
CA LYS A 98 0.57 -17.82 4.74
C LYS A 98 0.91 -16.38 4.31
N PRO A 99 0.04 -15.69 3.54
CA PRO A 99 0.19 -14.26 3.28
C PRO A 99 0.11 -13.45 4.56
N ASN A 100 0.84 -12.34 4.62
CA ASN A 100 0.77 -11.40 5.73
C ASN A 100 0.67 -9.95 5.22
N LYS A 101 0.53 -8.99 6.15
CA LYS A 101 0.42 -7.56 5.83
C LYS A 101 1.54 -7.04 4.92
N ILE A 102 2.76 -7.58 5.00
CA ILE A 102 3.88 -7.20 4.11
C ILE A 102 3.59 -7.65 2.68
N THR A 103 3.18 -8.92 2.52
CA THR A 103 2.82 -9.50 1.23
C THR A 103 1.73 -8.69 0.53
N TYR A 104 0.60 -8.43 1.21
CA TYR A 104 -0.50 -7.65 0.64
C TYR A 104 -0.08 -6.21 0.31
N THR A 105 0.65 -5.55 1.22
CA THR A 105 1.11 -4.17 1.00
C THR A 105 2.05 -4.07 -0.20
N ALA A 106 2.89 -5.09 -0.44
CA ALA A 106 3.75 -5.14 -1.61
C ALA A 106 2.95 -5.20 -2.92
N VAL A 107 1.87 -5.99 -2.98
CA VAL A 107 0.98 -6.02 -4.16
C VAL A 107 0.25 -4.68 -4.34
N ILE A 108 -0.24 -4.06 -3.28
CA ILE A 108 -0.88 -2.73 -3.35
C ILE A 108 0.12 -1.69 -3.89
N ASN A 109 1.36 -1.71 -3.39
CA ASN A 109 2.43 -0.83 -3.86
C ASN A 109 2.81 -1.06 -5.34
N SER A 110 2.72 -2.31 -5.79
CA SER A 110 2.90 -2.69 -7.20
C SER A 110 1.83 -2.01 -8.07
N TRP A 111 0.55 -2.09 -7.68
CA TRP A 111 -0.53 -1.36 -8.34
C TRP A 111 -0.35 0.15 -8.27
N ALA A 112 0.07 0.71 -7.13
CA ALA A 112 0.30 2.14 -6.99
C ALA A 112 1.36 2.70 -7.95
N ARG A 113 2.33 1.87 -8.35
CA ARG A 113 3.40 2.21 -9.30
C ARG A 113 3.02 1.95 -10.76
N SER A 114 1.98 1.17 -11.02
CA SER A 114 1.58 0.82 -12.37
C SER A 114 1.03 2.03 -13.13
N ARG A 115 0.84 1.88 -14.46
CA ARG A 115 0.12 2.84 -15.30
C ARG A 115 -1.34 2.44 -15.55
N ASP A 116 -1.81 1.38 -14.88
CA ASP A 116 -3.14 0.83 -15.10
C ASP A 116 -4.24 1.81 -14.62
N PRO A 117 -5.25 2.14 -15.43
CA PRO A 117 -6.30 3.08 -15.06
C PRO A 117 -7.22 2.56 -13.94
N ASN A 118 -7.30 1.24 -13.74
CA ASN A 118 -8.10 0.60 -12.71
C ASN A 118 -7.31 0.34 -11.41
N LYS A 119 -6.07 0.84 -11.28
CA LYS A 119 -5.21 0.61 -10.10
C LYS A 119 -5.90 0.95 -8.76
N ALA A 120 -6.77 1.96 -8.73
CA ALA A 120 -7.52 2.36 -7.53
C ALA A 120 -8.48 1.25 -7.09
N VAL A 121 -9.21 0.66 -8.04
CA VAL A 121 -10.15 -0.44 -7.79
C VAL A 121 -9.40 -1.71 -7.36
N ARG A 122 -8.27 -2.01 -8.02
CA ARG A 122 -7.42 -3.16 -7.67
C ARG A 122 -6.86 -3.03 -6.25
N ALA A 123 -6.34 -1.86 -5.89
CA ALA A 123 -5.84 -1.57 -4.55
C ALA A 123 -6.92 -1.70 -3.47
N LEU A 124 -8.12 -1.14 -3.70
CA LEU A 124 -9.25 -1.27 -2.79
C LEU A 124 -9.64 -2.73 -2.57
N ARG A 125 -9.70 -3.53 -3.63
CA ARG A 125 -10.06 -4.94 -3.55
C ARG A 125 -9.08 -5.73 -2.68
N ILE A 126 -7.78 -5.45 -2.79
CA ILE A 126 -6.77 -6.10 -1.96
C ILE A 126 -6.91 -5.71 -0.49
N VAL A 127 -7.10 -4.42 -0.18
CA VAL A 127 -7.36 -3.97 1.21
C VAL A 127 -8.65 -4.57 1.77
N LYS A 128 -9.70 -4.67 0.96
CA LYS A 128 -10.96 -5.31 1.35
C LYS A 128 -10.73 -6.80 1.65
N ARG A 129 -9.98 -7.50 0.81
CA ARG A 129 -9.61 -8.91 1.02
C ARG A 129 -8.89 -9.11 2.35
N MET A 130 -7.93 -8.24 2.68
CA MET A 130 -7.24 -8.28 3.99
C MET A 130 -8.21 -8.10 5.17
N ASN A 131 -9.14 -7.14 5.07
CA ASN A 131 -10.16 -6.91 6.11
C ASN A 131 -11.12 -8.10 6.25
N ASP A 132 -11.57 -8.67 5.14
CA ASP A 132 -12.48 -9.81 5.13
C ASP A 132 -11.80 -11.04 5.76
N LEU A 133 -10.54 -11.32 5.38
CA LEU A 133 -9.74 -12.39 5.99
C LEU A 133 -9.52 -12.18 7.49
N TYR A 134 -9.23 -10.94 7.93
CA TYR A 134 -9.10 -10.64 9.35
C TYR A 134 -10.40 -10.89 10.11
N LYS A 135 -11.56 -10.51 9.56
CA LYS A 135 -12.87 -10.77 10.17
C LYS A 135 -13.21 -12.25 10.24
N GLU A 136 -12.86 -13.01 9.20
CA GLU A 136 -13.13 -14.45 9.12
C GLU A 136 -12.24 -15.27 10.07
N THR A 137 -10.98 -14.87 10.23
CA THR A 137 -9.96 -15.70 10.92
C THR A 137 -9.51 -15.15 12.27
N GLY A 138 -9.73 -13.86 12.54
CA GLY A 138 -9.16 -13.15 13.69
C GLY A 138 -7.64 -12.98 13.63
N ASP A 139 -7.01 -13.29 12.49
CA ASP A 139 -5.55 -13.33 12.38
C ASP A 139 -4.93 -11.93 12.23
N GLU A 140 -4.26 -11.48 13.28
CA GLU A 140 -3.56 -10.19 13.30
C GLU A 140 -2.45 -10.06 12.23
N SER A 141 -1.97 -11.17 11.64
CA SER A 141 -0.94 -11.13 10.61
C SER A 141 -1.44 -10.55 9.28
N VAL A 142 -2.74 -10.65 8.98
CA VAL A 142 -3.39 -10.11 7.77
C VAL A 142 -4.17 -8.82 8.01
N ARG A 143 -4.35 -8.40 9.27
CA ARG A 143 -5.03 -7.15 9.62
C ARG A 143 -4.39 -5.95 8.90
N PRO A 144 -5.16 -5.17 8.12
CA PRO A 144 -4.66 -3.94 7.51
C PRO A 144 -4.11 -2.96 8.54
N ASN A 145 -3.01 -2.31 8.17
CA ASN A 145 -2.39 -1.24 8.93
C ASN A 145 -2.37 0.06 8.12
N LEU A 146 -1.88 1.14 8.73
CA LEU A 146 -1.74 2.44 8.07
C LEU A 146 -0.91 2.36 6.78
N PHE A 147 0.11 1.48 6.71
CA PHE A 147 0.91 1.32 5.50
C PHE A 147 0.07 0.76 4.34
N SER A 148 -0.67 -0.33 4.56
CA SER A 148 -1.55 -0.90 3.52
C SER A 148 -2.62 0.09 3.05
N PHE A 149 -3.21 0.85 3.97
CA PHE A 149 -4.21 1.86 3.62
C PHE A 149 -3.61 3.05 2.86
N ASN A 150 -2.48 3.59 3.34
CA ASN A 150 -1.80 4.71 2.68
C ASN A 150 -1.27 4.31 1.29
N SER A 151 -0.78 3.08 1.12
CA SER A 151 -0.41 2.55 -0.20
C SER A 151 -1.61 2.49 -1.16
N ALA A 152 -2.79 2.15 -0.66
CA ALA A 152 -4.01 2.12 -1.47
C ALA A 152 -4.52 3.53 -1.81
N ILE A 153 -4.45 4.48 -0.87
CA ILE A 153 -4.73 5.91 -1.14
C ILE A 153 -3.74 6.46 -2.17
N ASP A 154 -2.44 6.14 -2.07
CA ASP A 154 -1.44 6.57 -3.05
C ASP A 154 -1.69 5.97 -4.44
N ALA A 155 -2.18 4.73 -4.52
CA ALA A 155 -2.63 4.14 -5.79
C ALA A 155 -3.79 4.96 -6.40
N CYS A 156 -4.75 5.39 -5.59
CA CYS A 156 -5.83 6.27 -6.02
C CYS A 156 -5.28 7.64 -6.49
N ALA A 157 -4.40 8.25 -5.70
CA ALA A 157 -3.83 9.56 -5.98
C ALA A 157 -2.98 9.61 -7.27
N LYS A 158 -2.46 8.46 -7.70
CA LYS A 158 -1.70 8.28 -8.95
C LYS A 158 -2.55 7.74 -10.10
N CYS A 159 -3.87 7.65 -9.92
CA CYS A 159 -4.77 7.29 -10.99
C CYS A 159 -4.73 8.35 -12.10
N ARG A 160 -4.76 7.90 -13.35
CA ARG A 160 -4.86 8.73 -14.55
C ARG A 160 -5.91 8.10 -15.43
N GLY A 161 -6.62 8.90 -16.21
CA GLY A 161 -7.69 8.39 -17.06
C GLY A 161 -8.80 9.40 -17.25
N THR A 162 -10.00 8.90 -17.50
CA THR A 162 -11.20 9.73 -17.69
C THR A 162 -11.64 10.42 -16.39
N PHE A 163 -12.50 11.43 -16.51
CA PHE A 163 -13.08 12.11 -15.36
C PHE A 163 -13.82 11.15 -14.42
N GLU A 164 -14.51 10.14 -14.97
CA GLU A 164 -15.19 9.10 -14.20
C GLU A 164 -14.19 8.27 -13.39
N GLN A 165 -13.07 7.87 -14.00
CA GLN A 165 -12.01 7.09 -13.33
C GLN A 165 -11.32 7.90 -12.23
N GLN A 166 -11.07 9.19 -12.47
CA GLN A 166 -10.53 10.11 -11.46
C GLN A 166 -11.51 10.32 -10.30
N THR A 167 -12.79 10.55 -10.62
CA THR A 167 -13.86 10.68 -9.62
C THR A 167 -14.02 9.41 -8.79
N GLN A 168 -13.97 8.25 -9.43
CA GLN A 168 -14.03 6.95 -8.74
C GLN A 168 -12.82 6.77 -7.82
N ALA A 169 -11.61 7.04 -8.30
CA ALA A 169 -10.39 6.97 -7.49
C ALA A 169 -10.45 7.92 -6.28
N LEU A 170 -10.99 9.12 -6.44
CA LEU A 170 -11.17 10.07 -5.35
C LEU A 170 -12.15 9.55 -4.29
N LYS A 171 -13.31 9.01 -4.72
CA LYS A 171 -14.29 8.39 -3.83
C LYS A 171 -13.68 7.22 -3.06
N ILE A 172 -12.88 6.38 -3.73
CA ILE A 172 -12.17 5.26 -3.10
C ILE A 172 -11.17 5.77 -2.05
N ALA A 173 -10.38 6.80 -2.36
CA ALA A 173 -9.41 7.37 -1.42
C ALA A 173 -10.07 7.85 -0.11
N PHE A 174 -11.18 8.58 -0.20
CA PHE A 174 -11.92 9.04 0.98
C PHE A 174 -12.65 7.90 1.71
N ALA A 175 -13.16 6.89 0.99
CA ALA A 175 -13.73 5.70 1.61
C ALA A 175 -12.68 4.92 2.42
N ILE A 176 -11.45 4.80 1.89
CA ILE A 176 -10.33 4.20 2.62
C ILE A 176 -9.99 5.03 3.86
N ASN A 177 -9.90 6.36 3.76
CA ASN A 177 -9.65 7.19 4.94
C ASN A 177 -10.75 7.04 6.01
N LYS A 178 -12.02 6.95 5.60
CA LYS A 178 -13.13 6.67 6.53
C LYS A 178 -12.98 5.28 7.19
N ALA A 179 -12.47 4.29 6.46
CA ALA A 179 -12.17 2.98 7.02
C ALA A 179 -11.00 3.01 8.01
N ILE A 180 -9.99 3.87 7.81
CA ILE A 180 -8.92 4.12 8.80
C ILE A 180 -9.52 4.68 10.09
N ASP A 181 -10.36 5.72 9.99
CA ASP A 181 -11.00 6.36 11.14
C ASP A 181 -11.93 5.40 11.92
N ALA A 182 -12.49 4.40 11.23
CA ALA A 182 -13.37 3.38 11.84
C ALA A 182 -12.61 2.14 12.36
N ALA A 183 -11.34 1.97 12.00
CA ALA A 183 -10.55 0.81 12.40
C ALA A 183 -9.97 1.02 13.81
N GLU A 184 -10.22 0.06 14.70
CA GLU A 184 -9.70 0.12 16.06
C GLU A 184 -8.17 0.17 16.07
N GLY A 185 -7.60 1.07 16.88
CA GLY A 185 -6.16 1.23 17.04
C GLY A 185 -5.45 1.96 15.89
N LEU A 186 -6.18 2.45 14.88
CA LEU A 186 -5.62 3.25 13.79
C LEU A 186 -6.09 4.70 13.85
N SER A 187 -5.23 5.61 13.40
CA SER A 187 -5.56 7.02 13.21
C SER A 187 -4.75 7.59 12.06
N SER A 188 -5.36 8.47 11.25
CA SER A 188 -4.69 9.09 10.11
C SER A 188 -3.47 9.90 10.56
N ASN A 189 -2.34 9.70 9.88
CA ASN A 189 -1.08 10.40 10.16
C ASN A 189 -0.73 11.38 9.04
N HIS A 190 0.43 12.04 9.14
CA HIS A 190 0.93 12.98 8.14
C HIS A 190 1.01 12.37 6.73
N VAL A 191 1.36 11.07 6.60
CA VAL A 191 1.36 10.35 5.32
C VAL A 191 -0.05 10.20 4.76
N THR A 192 -1.03 9.86 5.59
CA THR A 192 -2.45 9.75 5.19
C THR A 192 -2.98 11.09 4.67
N PHE A 193 -2.78 12.18 5.42
CA PHE A 193 -3.21 13.51 4.98
C PHE A 193 -2.47 13.99 3.72
N GLY A 194 -1.15 13.76 3.65
CA GLY A 194 -0.35 14.09 2.48
C GLY A 194 -0.82 13.35 1.23
N THR A 195 -1.10 12.05 1.33
CA THR A 195 -1.60 11.23 0.21
C THR A 195 -3.02 11.61 -0.20
N LEU A 196 -3.89 12.00 0.74
CA LEU A 196 -5.21 12.55 0.44
C LEU A 196 -5.13 13.90 -0.30
N LEU A 197 -4.29 14.83 0.16
CA LEU A 197 -4.08 16.11 -0.54
C LEU A 197 -3.53 15.90 -1.94
N LYS A 198 -2.60 14.96 -2.10
CA LYS A 198 -2.12 14.54 -3.42
C LYS A 198 -3.25 13.98 -4.30
N ALA A 199 -4.17 13.20 -3.74
CA ALA A 199 -5.34 12.71 -4.47
C ALA A 199 -6.24 13.86 -4.92
N VAL A 200 -6.52 14.82 -4.04
CA VAL A 200 -7.29 16.03 -4.36
C VAL A 200 -6.62 16.81 -5.49
N GLY A 201 -5.30 17.05 -5.39
CA GLY A 201 -4.55 17.81 -6.38
C GLY A 201 -4.46 17.15 -7.77
N ASN A 202 -4.41 15.82 -7.81
CA ASN A 202 -4.27 15.07 -9.07
C ASN A 202 -5.59 14.66 -9.72
N LEU A 203 -6.64 14.47 -8.93
CA LEU A 203 -7.92 13.89 -9.40
C LEU A 203 -9.03 14.93 -9.55
N MET A 204 -8.88 16.13 -8.99
CA MET A 204 -9.85 17.21 -9.15
C MET A 204 -9.31 18.30 -10.09
N PRO A 205 -10.16 18.85 -10.99
CA PRO A 205 -9.78 20.03 -11.76
C PRO A 205 -9.52 21.22 -10.84
N ALA A 206 -8.70 22.17 -11.29
CA ALA A 206 -8.47 23.41 -10.56
C ALA A 206 -9.78 24.21 -10.43
N GLY A 207 -10.06 24.73 -9.24
CA GLY A 207 -11.27 25.52 -8.98
C GLY A 207 -11.71 25.45 -7.52
N LYS A 208 -12.83 26.11 -7.25
CA LYS A 208 -13.39 26.28 -5.90
C LYS A 208 -13.61 24.95 -5.16
N GLU A 209 -14.20 23.96 -5.81
CA GLU A 209 -14.48 22.67 -5.16
C GLU A 209 -13.20 21.96 -4.69
N ARG A 210 -12.15 21.96 -5.51
CA ARG A 210 -10.86 21.37 -5.16
C ARG A 210 -10.23 22.10 -3.98
N ASN A 211 -10.29 23.44 -3.99
CA ASN A 211 -9.81 24.26 -2.88
C ASN A 211 -10.56 23.96 -1.58
N ASP A 212 -11.89 23.87 -1.62
CA ASP A 212 -12.71 23.60 -0.44
C ASP A 212 -12.38 22.22 0.16
N VAL A 213 -12.19 21.20 -0.69
CA VAL A 213 -11.78 19.86 -0.25
C VAL A 213 -10.35 19.88 0.31
N ALA A 214 -9.40 20.54 -0.35
CA ALA A 214 -8.02 20.68 0.13
C ALA A 214 -7.95 21.38 1.49
N LYS A 215 -8.72 22.46 1.67
CA LYS A 215 -8.89 23.16 2.95
C LYS A 215 -9.41 22.21 4.03
N ALA A 216 -10.48 21.48 3.76
CA ALA A 216 -11.09 20.57 4.73
C ALA A 216 -10.10 19.46 5.18
N VAL A 217 -9.35 18.88 4.25
CA VAL A 217 -8.31 17.87 4.56
C VAL A 217 -7.20 18.48 5.42
N PHE A 218 -6.73 19.68 5.09
CA PHE A 218 -5.67 20.34 5.84
C PHE A 218 -6.12 20.79 7.24
N GLU A 219 -7.34 21.29 7.40
CA GLU A 219 -7.90 21.61 8.72
C GLU A 219 -8.00 20.36 9.61
N LYS A 220 -8.41 19.22 9.05
CA LYS A 220 -8.39 17.95 9.79
C LYS A 220 -6.97 17.56 10.19
N CYS A 221 -5.98 17.80 9.31
CA CYS A 221 -4.56 17.57 9.59
C CYS A 221 -4.02 18.47 10.72
N LYS A 222 -4.35 19.78 10.72
CA LYS A 222 -4.01 20.72 11.79
C LYS A 222 -4.56 20.27 13.13
N LYS A 223 -5.84 19.91 13.18
CA LYS A 223 -6.51 19.41 14.40
C LYS A 223 -5.88 18.12 14.93
N ALA A 224 -5.47 17.24 14.02
CA ALA A 224 -4.76 16.01 14.35
C ALA A 224 -3.32 16.24 14.83
N GLY A 225 -2.75 17.45 14.65
CA GLY A 225 -1.35 17.73 14.97
C GLY A 225 -0.37 17.02 14.04
N MET A 226 -0.75 16.79 12.79
CA MET A 226 -0.01 15.96 11.81
C MET A 226 0.57 16.76 10.63
N VAL A 227 0.70 18.09 10.76
CA VAL A 227 1.24 18.96 9.71
C VAL A 227 2.76 18.78 9.64
N GLU A 228 3.23 18.20 8.55
CA GLU A 228 4.63 18.03 8.20
C GLU A 228 4.91 18.65 6.82
N SER A 229 6.18 18.78 6.44
CA SER A 229 6.63 19.28 5.12
C SER A 229 5.92 18.60 3.94
N VAL A 230 5.67 17.29 4.01
CA VAL A 230 4.96 16.55 2.95
C VAL A 230 3.50 16.99 2.80
N VAL A 231 2.83 17.31 3.90
CA VAL A 231 1.45 17.80 3.90
C VAL A 231 1.41 19.20 3.30
N VAL A 232 2.32 20.08 3.73
CA VAL A 232 2.43 21.45 3.20
C VAL A 232 2.70 21.45 1.69
N LYS A 233 3.65 20.63 1.23
CA LYS A 233 3.94 20.48 -0.20
C LYS A 233 2.71 20.04 -0.99
N HIS A 234 1.99 19.02 -0.51
CA HIS A 234 0.80 18.55 -1.21
C HIS A 234 -0.38 19.51 -1.10
N LEU A 235 -0.49 20.32 -0.04
CA LEU A 235 -1.45 21.42 0.02
C LEU A 235 -1.17 22.44 -1.08
N GLN A 236 0.09 22.87 -1.23
CA GLN A 236 0.50 23.80 -2.28
C GLN A 236 0.16 23.26 -3.68
N MET A 237 0.32 21.95 -3.88
CA MET A 237 -0.06 21.31 -5.13
C MET A 237 -1.57 21.17 -5.27
N ALA A 238 -2.35 21.11 -4.19
CA ALA A 238 -3.77 20.81 -4.20
C ALA A 238 -4.67 22.06 -4.16
N SER A 239 -4.15 23.23 -3.82
CA SER A 239 -4.91 24.49 -3.78
C SER A 239 -4.28 25.57 -4.66
N ASP A 240 -5.03 26.65 -4.91
CA ASP A 240 -4.44 27.87 -5.43
C ASP A 240 -3.63 28.64 -4.37
N ARG A 241 -3.04 29.75 -4.80
CA ARG A 241 -2.18 30.60 -3.98
C ARG A 241 -2.94 31.27 -2.84
N GLU A 242 -4.14 31.79 -3.11
CA GLU A 242 -4.96 32.48 -2.10
C GLU A 242 -5.29 31.54 -0.94
N VAL A 243 -5.73 30.32 -1.25
CA VAL A 243 -6.06 29.30 -0.25
C VAL A 243 -4.82 28.78 0.47
N PHE A 244 -3.71 28.61 -0.25
CA PHE A 244 -2.47 28.19 0.38
C PHE A 244 -1.98 29.22 1.40
N ASP A 245 -2.01 30.50 1.03
CA ASP A 245 -1.57 31.62 1.86
C ASP A 245 -2.49 31.82 3.07
N GLU A 246 -3.80 31.70 2.88
CA GLU A 246 -4.79 31.72 3.98
C GLU A 246 -4.49 30.63 5.01
N MET A 247 -4.26 29.40 4.54
CA MET A 247 -4.12 28.21 5.39
C MET A 247 -2.79 28.15 6.15
N LEU A 248 -1.75 28.81 5.64
CA LEU A 248 -0.40 28.88 6.21
C LEU A 248 0.00 30.32 6.57
N SER A 249 -0.95 31.22 6.76
CA SER A 249 -0.73 32.65 7.03
C SER A 249 0.27 32.95 8.16
N VAL A 250 0.37 32.07 9.15
CA VAL A 250 1.31 32.17 10.28
C VAL A 250 2.73 31.67 9.99
N ALA A 251 2.95 31.02 8.85
CA ALA A 251 4.19 30.33 8.50
C ALA A 251 4.69 30.69 7.09
N ILE A 252 4.20 31.79 6.51
CA ILE A 252 4.62 32.29 5.21
C ILE A 252 5.37 33.61 5.40
N ASP A 253 6.54 33.72 4.79
CA ASP A 253 7.33 34.96 4.80
C ASP A 253 6.78 36.01 3.81
N ASN A 254 7.33 37.22 3.85
CA ASN A 254 6.94 38.31 2.95
C ASN A 254 7.24 38.04 1.46
N HIS A 255 7.97 36.96 1.15
CA HIS A 255 8.30 36.53 -0.21
C HIS A 255 7.43 35.35 -0.67
N GLY A 256 6.49 34.88 0.16
CA GLY A 256 5.61 33.78 -0.15
C GLY A 256 6.25 32.40 0.01
N HIS A 257 7.40 32.30 0.68
CA HIS A 257 8.02 31.03 1.05
C HIS A 257 7.53 30.56 2.42
N VAL A 258 7.46 29.24 2.59
CA VAL A 258 7.09 28.64 3.87
C VAL A 258 8.29 28.66 4.81
N ASP A 259 8.18 29.39 5.92
CA ASP A 259 9.09 29.25 7.04
C ASP A 259 8.63 28.10 7.94
N HIS A 260 9.25 26.94 7.75
CA HIS A 260 8.93 25.74 8.53
C HIS A 260 9.13 25.92 10.05
N LYS A 261 9.94 26.89 10.49
CA LYS A 261 10.15 27.17 11.92
C LYS A 261 8.96 27.92 12.54
N GLN A 262 8.16 28.60 11.72
CA GLN A 262 6.99 29.35 12.15
C GLN A 262 5.71 28.50 12.13
N ILE A 263 5.78 27.26 11.63
CA ILE A 263 4.65 26.32 11.74
C ILE A 263 4.35 26.11 13.24
N PRO A 264 3.13 26.41 13.72
CA PRO A 264 2.78 26.26 15.11
C PRO A 264 3.04 24.84 15.60
N HIS A 265 3.72 24.69 16.74
CA HIS A 265 4.01 23.38 17.33
C HIS A 265 2.73 22.54 17.51
N LEU A 266 1.58 23.16 17.81
CA LEU A 266 0.30 22.47 17.91
C LEU A 266 -0.12 21.75 16.62
N TRP A 267 0.29 22.25 15.45
CA TRP A 267 -0.04 21.66 14.16
C TRP A 267 0.84 20.46 13.84
N SER A 268 2.03 20.34 14.44
CA SER A 268 3.00 19.26 14.20
C SER A 268 3.28 18.39 15.43
N LYS A 269 2.60 18.63 16.56
CA LYS A 269 2.85 17.99 17.86
C LYS A 269 2.82 16.45 17.87
N ASN A 270 2.13 15.83 16.92
CA ASN A 270 1.97 14.38 16.83
C ASN A 270 2.77 13.76 15.67
N VAL A 271 3.56 14.56 14.95
CA VAL A 271 4.51 14.07 13.94
C VAL A 271 5.66 13.39 14.69
N ARG A 272 5.87 12.10 14.43
CA ARG A 272 6.95 11.28 15.00
C ARG A 272 7.82 10.74 13.88
#